data_AF-C7STL2-F1
#
_entry.id   AF-C7STL2-F1
#
_cell.length_a   1.000
_cell.length_b   1.000
_cell.length_c   1.000
_cell.angle_alpha   90.00
_cell.angle_beta   90.00
_cell.angle_gamma   90.00
#
_symmetry.space_group_name_H-M   'P 1'
#
loop_
_entity.id
_entity.type
_entity.pdbx_description
1 polymer ?
#
loop_
_entity_poly.entity_id
_entity_poly.type
_entity_poly.pdbx_seq_one_letter_code
_entity_poly.pdbx_strand_id
1 'polypeptide(L)' 'SELASVTCLELADVCKEVGLPSGVLNIVTGLGSEAGAPLSSHPGVDKVAFTGSYETGKKIMASAAPMVK' A
#
# COMPACT_ATOMS: atom_id res chain seq x y z
N SER A 1 -4.53 6.73 -3.69
CA SER A 1 -5.89 6.66 -4.22
C SER A 1 -5.79 6.50 -5.72
N GLU A 2 -6.52 5.57 -6.31
CA GLU A 2 -6.60 5.33 -7.75
C GLU A 2 -6.91 6.62 -8.55
N LEU A 3 -7.62 7.57 -7.95
CA LEU A 3 -7.98 8.86 -8.57
C LEU A 3 -6.86 9.92 -8.53
N ALA A 4 -5.82 9.72 -7.71
CA ALA A 4 -4.78 10.72 -7.45
C ALA A 4 -3.42 10.04 -7.27
N SER A 5 -2.96 9.32 -8.31
CA SER A 5 -1.73 8.50 -8.25
C SER A 5 -0.49 9.19 -8.83
N VAL A 6 -0.66 10.26 -9.60
CA VAL A 6 0.43 10.86 -10.40
C VAL A 6 1.61 11.31 -9.54
N THR A 7 1.35 12.05 -8.46
CA THR A 7 2.43 12.54 -7.58
C THR A 7 3.19 11.42 -6.87
N CYS A 8 2.56 10.28 -6.61
CA CYS A 8 3.26 9.10 -6.09
C CYS A 8 4.21 8.51 -7.14
N LEU A 9 3.80 8.47 -8.42
CA LEU A 9 4.67 7.98 -9.49
C LEU A 9 5.87 8.91 -9.72
N GLU A 10 5.67 10.23 -9.68
CA GLU A 10 6.77 11.20 -9.72
C GLU A 10 7.76 11.01 -8.56
N LEU A 11 7.26 10.73 -7.35
CA LEU A 11 8.11 10.38 -6.21
C LEU A 11 8.93 9.11 -6.48
N ALA A 12 8.35 8.11 -7.16
CA ALA A 12 9.07 6.91 -7.54
C ALA A 12 10.28 7.22 -8.43
N ASP A 13 10.11 8.15 -9.37
CA ASP A 13 11.17 8.54 -10.30
C ASP A 13 12.28 9.33 -9.58
N VAL A 14 11.92 10.26 -8.70
CA VAL A 14 12.89 10.92 -7.80
C VAL A 14 13.66 9.90 -6.96
N CYS A 15 12.98 8.90 -6.39
CA CYS A 15 13.64 7.84 -5.61
C CYS A 15 14.63 7.00 -6.45
N LYS A 16 14.32 6.75 -7.73
CA LYS A 16 15.25 6.08 -8.65
C LYS A 16 16.47 6.97 -8.94
N GLU A 17 16.27 8.26 -9.20
CA GLU A 17 17.33 9.21 -9.49
C GLU A 17 18.36 9.33 -8.36
N VAL A 18 17.90 9.32 -7.10
CA VAL A 18 18.78 9.35 -5.91
C VAL A 18 19.41 7.98 -5.57
N GLY A 19 19.14 6.95 -6.37
CA GLY A 19 19.74 5.62 -6.22
C GLY A 19 19.13 4.77 -5.09
N LEU A 20 17.84 4.94 -4.77
CA LEU A 20 17.16 4.06 -3.82
C LEU A 20 17.24 2.60 -4.29
N PRO A 21 17.73 1.66 -3.46
CA PRO A 21 17.88 0.27 -3.89
C PRO A 21 16.56 -0.37 -4.35
N SER A 22 16.64 -1.23 -5.37
CA SER A 22 15.48 -1.95 -5.90
C SER A 22 14.77 -2.76 -4.81
N GLY A 23 13.44 -2.69 -4.80
CA GLY A 23 12.58 -3.38 -3.83
C GLY A 23 12.33 -2.62 -2.53
N VAL A 24 13.06 -1.54 -2.24
CA VAL A 24 12.82 -0.71 -1.02
C VAL A 24 11.51 0.07 -1.12
N LEU A 25 11.22 0.66 -2.29
CA LEU A 25 9.95 1.32 -2.58
C LEU A 25 9.29 0.64 -3.76
N ASN A 26 8.05 0.18 -3.56
CA ASN A 26 7.20 -0.35 -4.62
C ASN A 26 5.89 0.42 -4.61
N ILE A 27 5.57 1.10 -5.71
CA ILE A 27 4.30 1.82 -5.86
C ILE A 27 3.42 1.02 -6.81
N VAL A 28 2.28 0.56 -6.28
CA VAL A 28 1.30 -0.23 -7.03
C VAL A 28 0.04 0.60 -7.18
N THR A 29 -0.31 0.94 -8.41
CA THR A 29 -1.56 1.61 -8.76
C THR A 29 -2.66 0.58 -8.97
N GLY A 30 -3.91 0.96 -8.72
CA GLY A 30 -5.06 0.08 -8.92
C GLY A 30 -6.19 0.35 -7.93
N LEU A 31 -7.30 -0.35 -8.12
CA LEU A 31 -8.46 -0.26 -7.23
C LEU A 31 -8.14 -0.85 -5.86
N GLY A 32 -8.81 -0.34 -4.82
CA GLY A 32 -8.63 -0.86 -3.45
C GLY A 32 -8.93 -2.36 -3.33
N SER A 33 -9.88 -2.88 -4.09
CA SER A 33 -10.22 -4.31 -4.15
C SER A 33 -9.14 -5.19 -4.79
N GLU A 34 -8.34 -4.63 -5.70
CA GLU A 34 -7.39 -5.37 -6.51
C GLU A 34 -5.96 -5.20 -6.01
N ALA A 35 -5.53 -3.97 -5.73
CA ALA A 35 -4.19 -3.67 -5.26
C ALA A 35 -4.08 -3.66 -3.73
N GLY A 36 -5.08 -3.10 -3.03
CA GLY A 36 -5.02 -2.90 -1.58
C GLY A 36 -5.40 -4.14 -0.77
N ALA A 37 -6.50 -4.81 -1.14
CA ALA A 37 -7.03 -5.94 -0.38
C ALA A 37 -6.04 -7.12 -0.25
N PRO A 38 -5.32 -7.54 -1.31
CA PRO A 38 -4.31 -8.58 -1.18
C PRO A 38 -3.19 -8.20 -0.20
N LEU A 39 -2.75 -6.94 -0.19
CA LEU A 39 -1.69 -6.47 0.72
C LEU A 39 -2.13 -6.50 2.20
N SER A 40 -3.41 -6.22 2.47
CA SER A 40 -3.93 -6.19 3.85
C SER A 40 -3.96 -7.54 4.56
N SER A 41 -3.90 -8.65 3.81
CA SER A 41 -3.97 -10.03 4.32
C SER A 41 -2.75 -10.87 3.92
N HIS A 42 -1.70 -10.23 3.37
CA HIS A 42 -0.54 -10.95 2.86
C HIS A 42 0.37 -11.39 4.03
N PRO A 43 0.79 -12.67 4.09
CA PRO A 43 1.58 -13.19 5.22
C PRO A 43 2.99 -12.58 5.33
N GLY A 44 3.47 -11.92 4.27
CA GLY A 44 4.74 -11.19 4.24
C GLY A 44 4.65 -9.70 4.58
N VAL A 45 3.49 -9.20 5.01
CA VAL A 45 3.32 -7.79 5.41
C VAL A 45 3.33 -7.70 6.93
N ASP A 46 4.39 -7.08 7.48
CA ASP A 46 4.52 -6.92 8.94
C ASP A 46 3.70 -5.76 9.50
N LYS A 47 3.38 -4.77 8.66
CA LYS A 47 2.61 -3.58 9.05
C LYS A 47 1.77 -3.04 7.92
N VAL A 48 0.52 -2.71 8.24
CA VAL A 48 -0.38 -1.97 7.37
C VAL A 48 -0.60 -0.57 7.96
N ALA A 49 -0.35 0.46 7.16
CA ALA A 49 -0.70 1.84 7.49
C ALA A 49 -1.75 2.32 6.49
N PHE A 50 -2.89 2.82 6.99
CA PHE A 50 -4.00 3.25 6.16
C PHE A 50 -4.49 4.63 6.58
N THR A 51 -4.84 5.45 5.59
CA THR A 51 -5.54 6.72 5.78
C THR A 51 -6.66 6.82 4.76
N GLY A 52 -7.87 7.02 5.26
CA GLY A 52 -9.09 7.04 4.46
C GLY A 52 -10.33 6.97 5.35
N SER A 53 -11.45 6.47 4.82
CA SER A 53 -12.70 6.39 5.57
C SER A 53 -12.65 5.35 6.71
N TYR A 54 -13.46 5.59 7.74
CA TYR A 54 -13.61 4.68 8.87
C TYR A 54 -14.03 3.26 8.44
N GLU A 55 -15.01 3.16 7.54
CA GLU A 55 -15.53 1.87 7.08
C GLU A 55 -14.48 1.05 6.34
N THR A 56 -13.64 1.67 5.52
CA THR A 56 -12.53 0.99 4.86
C THR A 56 -11.45 0.60 5.86
N GLY A 57 -11.12 1.48 6.81
CA GLY A 57 -10.18 1.20 7.88
C GLY A 57 -10.57 -0.03 8.72
N LYS A 58 -11.85 -0.15 9.09
CA LYS A 58 -12.38 -1.34 9.79
C LYS A 58 -12.17 -2.62 8.99
N LYS A 59 -12.44 -2.60 7.68
CA LYS A 59 -12.25 -3.78 6.81
C LYS A 59 -10.78 -4.18 6.72
N ILE A 60 -9.88 -3.20 6.56
CA ILE A 60 -8.44 -3.44 6.52
C ILE A 60 -7.95 -4.04 7.84
N MET A 61 -8.38 -3.47 8.97
CA MET A 61 -7.99 -3.98 10.30
C MET A 61 -8.47 -5.42 10.52
N ALA A 62 -9.72 -5.72 10.15
CA ALA A 62 -10.26 -7.08 10.24
C ALA A 62 -9.51 -8.07 9.35
N SER A 63 -9.13 -7.65 8.14
CA SER A 63 -8.36 -8.46 7.17
C SER A 63 -6.94 -8.75 7.65
N ALA A 64 -6.29 -7.77 8.30
CA ALA A 64 -4.93 -7.90 8.81
C ALA A 64 -4.84 -8.66 10.14
N ALA A 65 -5.90 -8.67 10.95
CA ALA A 65 -5.88 -9.24 12.30
C ALA A 65 -5.36 -10.69 12.38
N PRO A 66 -5.69 -11.62 11.47
CA PRO A 66 -5.17 -12.99 11.51
C PRO A 66 -3.66 -13.10 11.27
N MET A 67 -3.02 -12.06 10.73
CA MET A 67 -1.58 -12.04 10.40
C MET A 67 -0.72 -11.45 11.53
N VAL A 68 -1.33 -10.90 12.58
CA VAL A 68 -0.60 -10.33 13.72
C VAL A 68 0.01 -11.47 14.54
N LYS A 69 1.34 -11.44 14.70
CA LYS A 69 2.12 -12.38 15.52
C LYS A 69 2.34 -11.86 16.92
#